data_AF-A0A954L709-F1
#
_entry.id   AF-A0A954L709-F1
#
_cell.length_a   1.000
_cell.length_b   1.000
_cell.length_c   1.000
_cell.angle_alpha   90.00
_cell.angle_beta   90.00
_cell.angle_gamma   90.00
#
_symmetry.space_group_name_H-M   'P 1'
#
loop_
_entity.id
_entity.type
_entity.pdbx_description
1 polymer ?
#
loop_
_entity_poly.entity_id
_entity_poly.type
_entity_poly.pdbx_seq_one_letter_code
_entity_poly.pdbx_strand_id
1 'polypeptide(L)'
;YISSGTWSLIGVEVNQAILTDAALALNVTNEGGVDGTYRLLKNVMGLWLVQQSKAAFEKSGRSYDYARLTQIAAEAEAFRSLVDPNDGSFLNPGDMADAIKTYCRRSNQPVPETDGQVVRCALESLALKYRQVLEGIESLTGERVEVIHVVGGGSKNDLLNQFTANACARPVVAGPTEATALGNVLLQARAAGDIGTLGEIRDVVRASSELTTF
;
A
#
# COMPACT_ATOMS: atom_id res chain seq x y z
N TYR A 1 0.95 1.22 -9.76
CA TYR A 1 0.32 0.14 -8.96
C TYR A 1 0.74 0.27 -7.50
N ILE A 2 -0.04 -0.33 -6.60
CA ILE A 2 0.32 -0.55 -5.20
C ILE A 2 0.14 -2.05 -4.95
N SER A 3 1.24 -2.78 -4.76
CA SER A 3 1.17 -4.14 -4.21
C SER A 3 1.02 -4.02 -2.71
N SER A 4 -0.20 -4.15 -2.21
CA SER A 4 -0.57 -3.90 -0.82
C SER A 4 -0.68 -5.22 -0.06
N GLY A 5 0.29 -5.49 0.81
CA GLY A 5 0.29 -6.61 1.73
C GLY A 5 0.81 -6.17 3.09
N THR A 6 1.58 -7.03 3.77
CA THR A 6 2.34 -6.63 4.97
C THR A 6 3.15 -5.38 4.67
N TRP A 7 3.91 -5.39 3.58
CA TRP A 7 4.53 -4.21 2.98
C TRP A 7 3.67 -3.64 1.85
N SER A 8 3.86 -2.37 1.53
CA SER A 8 3.29 -1.75 0.34
C SER A 8 4.39 -1.34 -0.63
N LEU A 9 4.33 -1.87 -1.85
CA LEU A 9 5.22 -1.51 -2.96
C LEU A 9 4.45 -0.59 -3.90
N ILE A 10 4.82 0.69 -3.95
CA ILE A 10 4.16 1.68 -4.81
C ILE A 10 5.10 1.97 -5.97
N GLY A 11 4.64 1.74 -7.19
CA GLY A 11 5.51 1.76 -8.35
C GLY A 11 4.83 1.90 -9.70
N VAL A 12 5.65 2.09 -10.71
CA VAL A 12 5.30 2.05 -12.14
C VAL A 12 6.26 1.11 -12.86
N GLU A 13 5.90 0.73 -14.08
CA GLU A 13 6.81 0.05 -14.99
C GLU A 13 7.48 1.06 -15.91
N VAL A 14 8.79 0.92 -16.11
CA VAL A 14 9.61 1.75 -17.00
C VAL A 14 10.50 0.85 -17.86
N ASN A 15 10.83 1.30 -19.07
CA ASN A 15 11.67 0.53 -19.98
C ASN A 15 13.18 0.65 -19.68
N GLN A 16 13.57 1.65 -18.90
CA GLN A 16 14.96 1.89 -18.52
C GLN A 16 15.04 2.25 -17.04
N ALA A 17 16.07 1.76 -16.36
CA ALA A 17 16.32 2.08 -14.97
C ALA A 17 16.63 3.58 -14.80
N ILE A 18 16.02 4.21 -13.79
CA ILE A 18 16.27 5.61 -13.44
C ILE A 18 17.31 5.64 -12.32
N LEU A 19 18.53 6.05 -12.65
CA LEU A 19 19.72 6.00 -11.79
C LEU A 19 20.26 7.42 -11.47
N THR A 20 19.35 8.37 -11.26
CA THR A 20 19.69 9.78 -10.99
C THR A 20 19.87 10.05 -9.50
N ASP A 21 20.53 11.17 -9.16
CA ASP A 21 20.62 11.63 -7.77
C ASP A 21 19.25 11.89 -7.15
N ALA A 22 18.28 12.34 -7.95
CA ALA A 22 16.90 12.50 -7.52
C ALA A 22 16.26 11.14 -7.15
N ALA A 23 16.51 10.08 -7.93
CA ALA A 23 16.04 8.73 -7.60
C ALA A 23 16.71 8.20 -6.32
N LEU A 24 18.01 8.46 -6.14
CA LEU A 24 18.72 8.13 -4.90
C LEU A 24 18.12 8.87 -3.69
N ALA A 25 17.88 10.18 -3.81
CA ALA A 25 17.32 11.02 -2.74
C ALA A 25 15.90 10.60 -2.37
N LEU A 26 15.07 10.27 -3.36
CA LEU A 26 13.73 9.71 -3.14
C LEU A 26 13.77 8.27 -2.64
N ASN A 27 14.94 7.63 -2.64
CA ASN A 27 15.15 6.26 -2.19
C ASN A 27 14.14 5.31 -2.83
N VAL A 28 14.07 5.38 -4.16
CA VAL A 28 13.35 4.42 -5.02
C VAL A 28 14.29 3.30 -5.45
N THR A 29 13.74 2.18 -5.88
CA THR A 29 14.47 1.05 -6.43
C THR A 29 14.02 0.76 -7.86
N ASN A 30 14.92 0.19 -8.65
CA ASN A 30 14.65 -0.32 -10.00
C ASN A 30 14.73 -1.85 -9.94
N GLU A 31 13.61 -2.52 -9.70
CA GLU A 31 13.56 -3.99 -9.69
C GLU A 31 13.31 -4.56 -11.09
N GLY A 32 13.76 -5.79 -11.35
CA GLY A 32 13.45 -6.47 -12.61
C GLY A 32 11.95 -6.72 -12.79
N GLY A 33 11.49 -6.49 -14.02
CA GLY A 33 10.15 -6.80 -14.50
C GLY A 33 10.14 -7.84 -15.62
N VAL A 34 8.95 -8.16 -16.12
CA VAL A 34 8.75 -9.07 -17.27
C VAL A 34 9.15 -8.34 -18.56
N ASP A 35 9.60 -9.09 -19.57
CA ASP A 35 9.98 -8.55 -20.89
C ASP A 35 11.07 -7.47 -20.86
N GLY A 36 12.02 -7.57 -19.91
CA GLY A 36 13.14 -6.63 -19.80
C GLY A 36 12.74 -5.25 -19.27
N THR A 37 11.52 -5.10 -18.76
CA THR A 37 11.07 -3.89 -18.07
C THR A 37 11.68 -3.78 -16.68
N TYR A 38 11.59 -2.59 -16.09
CA TYR A 38 11.90 -2.33 -14.69
C TYR A 38 10.66 -1.89 -13.95
N ARG A 39 10.58 -2.28 -12.70
CA ARG A 39 9.61 -1.80 -11.73
C ARG A 39 10.28 -0.72 -10.88
N LEU A 40 10.06 0.54 -11.26
CA LEU A 40 10.48 1.69 -10.47
C LEU A 40 9.50 1.84 -9.31
N LEU A 41 9.96 1.58 -8.08
CA LEU A 41 9.07 1.55 -6.93
C LEU A 41 9.73 2.01 -5.65
N LYS A 42 8.91 2.27 -4.63
CA LYS A 42 9.37 2.50 -3.26
C LYS A 42 8.65 1.57 -2.29
N ASN A 43 9.41 1.12 -1.29
CA ASN A 43 8.88 0.35 -0.18
C ASN A 43 8.25 1.29 0.87
N VAL A 44 7.05 0.93 1.31
CA VAL A 44 6.34 1.53 2.43
C VAL A 44 5.93 0.42 3.40
N MET A 45 5.98 0.68 4.70
CA MET A 45 5.72 -0.33 5.74
C MET A 45 4.37 -1.06 5.59
N GLY A 46 3.37 -0.45 4.94
CA GLY A 46 2.13 -1.10 4.54
C GLY A 46 1.21 -1.48 5.70
N LEU A 47 0.37 -2.50 5.49
CA LEU A 47 -0.61 -2.93 6.51
C LEU A 47 0.03 -3.58 7.73
N TRP A 48 1.36 -3.74 7.78
CA TRP A 48 2.10 -4.15 8.97
C TRP A 48 1.70 -3.36 10.22
N LEU A 49 1.51 -2.03 10.11
CA LEU A 49 1.07 -1.19 11.24
C LEU A 49 -0.25 -1.71 11.81
N VAL A 50 -1.24 -1.96 10.96
CA VAL A 50 -2.56 -2.44 11.37
C VAL A 50 -2.49 -3.87 11.89
N GLN A 51 -1.73 -4.75 11.21
CA GLN A 51 -1.55 -6.15 11.60
C GLN A 51 -0.93 -6.28 12.99
N GLN A 52 0.12 -5.51 13.28
CA GLN A 52 0.78 -5.56 14.58
C GLN A 52 0.00 -4.82 15.67
N SER A 53 -0.73 -3.75 15.34
CA SER A 53 -1.65 -3.13 16.29
C SER A 53 -2.77 -4.10 16.68
N LYS A 54 -3.34 -4.83 15.72
CA LYS A 54 -4.31 -5.90 15.99
C LYS A 54 -3.72 -6.97 16.93
N ALA A 55 -2.51 -7.44 16.66
CA ALA A 55 -1.84 -8.42 17.52
C ALA A 55 -1.59 -7.89 18.95
N ALA A 56 -1.26 -6.60 19.09
CA ALA A 56 -1.13 -5.93 20.39
C ALA A 56 -2.47 -5.85 21.16
N PHE A 57 -3.56 -5.52 20.46
CA PHE A 57 -4.90 -5.51 21.04
C PHE A 57 -5.29 -6.90 21.55
N GLU A 58 -5.00 -7.95 20.77
CA GLU A 58 -5.30 -9.34 21.14
C GLU A 58 -4.55 -9.79 22.39
N LYS A 59 -3.27 -9.44 22.50
CA LYS A 59 -2.48 -9.67 23.74
C LYS A 59 -3.08 -8.98 24.96
N SER A 60 -3.79 -7.88 24.74
CA SER A 60 -4.50 -7.12 25.77
C SER A 60 -5.94 -7.60 26.00
N GLY A 61 -6.34 -8.75 25.44
CA GLY A 61 -7.68 -9.32 25.59
C GLY A 61 -8.77 -8.70 24.70
N ARG A 62 -8.39 -7.87 23.72
CA ARG A 62 -9.31 -7.21 22.77
C ARG A 62 -9.12 -7.81 21.38
N SER A 63 -10.05 -8.68 20.98
CA SER A 63 -10.01 -9.34 19.68
C SER A 63 -10.97 -8.69 18.69
N TYR A 64 -10.51 -8.52 17.46
CA TYR A 64 -11.27 -7.97 16.34
C TYR A 64 -10.95 -8.78 15.09
N ASP A 65 -11.90 -8.89 14.16
CA ASP A 65 -11.58 -9.20 12.78
C ASP A 65 -11.22 -7.91 12.01
N TYR A 66 -10.70 -8.06 10.79
CA TYR A 66 -10.32 -6.88 9.99
C TYR A 66 -11.52 -6.02 9.58
N ALA A 67 -12.71 -6.61 9.39
CA ALA A 67 -13.90 -5.85 9.04
C ALA A 67 -14.30 -4.90 10.18
N ARG A 68 -14.30 -5.41 11.43
CA ARG A 68 -14.58 -4.61 12.62
C ARG A 68 -13.50 -3.56 12.86
N LEU A 69 -12.21 -3.87 12.64
CA LEU A 69 -11.13 -2.88 12.74
C LEU A 69 -11.33 -1.73 11.76
N THR A 70 -11.68 -2.04 10.51
CA THR A 70 -11.99 -1.03 9.49
C THR A 70 -13.18 -0.18 9.90
N GLN A 71 -14.23 -0.79 10.46
CA GLN A 71 -15.41 -0.05 10.92
C GLN A 71 -15.08 0.93 12.07
N ILE A 72 -14.41 0.47 13.14
CA ILE A 72 -14.07 1.35 14.27
C ILE A 72 -13.07 2.45 13.86
N ALA A 73 -12.24 2.20 12.85
CA ALA A 73 -11.38 3.23 12.26
C ALA A 73 -12.19 4.27 11.48
N ALA A 74 -13.22 3.85 10.72
CA ALA A 74 -14.10 4.76 10.00
C ALA A 74 -14.90 5.68 10.95
N GLU A 75 -15.33 5.14 12.10
CA GLU A 75 -16.06 5.86 13.15
C GLU A 75 -15.17 6.82 13.96
N ALA A 76 -13.85 6.61 13.97
CA ALA A 76 -12.92 7.46 14.70
C ALA A 76 -12.74 8.83 14.02
N GLU A 77 -12.40 9.84 14.84
CA GLU A 77 -12.10 11.20 14.40
C GLU A 77 -11.01 11.22 13.32
N ALA A 78 -11.31 11.86 12.19
CA ALA A 78 -10.41 11.96 11.05
C ALA A 78 -9.22 12.87 11.36
N PHE A 79 -8.04 12.52 10.85
CA PHE A 79 -6.81 13.33 10.90
C PHE A 79 -6.42 13.84 12.30
N ARG A 80 -6.81 13.13 13.35
CA ARG A 80 -6.45 13.45 14.74
C ARG A 80 -4.94 13.41 14.97
N SER A 81 -4.28 12.45 14.32
CA SER A 81 -2.84 12.22 14.43
C SER A 81 -2.33 11.49 13.20
N LEU A 82 -1.09 11.80 12.79
CA LEU A 82 -0.42 11.20 11.64
C LEU A 82 1.00 10.78 12.01
N VAL A 83 1.45 9.66 11.48
CA VAL A 83 2.81 9.15 11.64
C VAL A 83 3.49 9.04 10.28
N ASP A 84 4.83 9.03 10.21
CA ASP A 84 5.50 8.54 9.01
C ASP A 84 5.55 7.01 9.07
N PRO A 85 4.84 6.26 8.21
CA PRO A 85 4.85 4.81 8.25
C PRO A 85 6.26 4.21 8.08
N ASN A 86 7.19 4.97 7.47
CA ASN A 86 8.57 4.55 7.25
C ASN A 86 9.53 4.98 8.38
N ASP A 87 9.04 5.57 9.47
CA ASP A 87 9.88 5.81 10.65
C ASP A 87 10.40 4.47 11.20
N GLY A 88 11.70 4.42 11.51
CA GLY A 88 12.37 3.19 11.95
C GLY A 88 11.79 2.58 13.23
N SER A 89 11.06 3.37 14.04
CA SER A 89 10.37 2.87 15.24
C SER A 89 9.23 1.88 14.93
N PHE A 90 8.74 1.83 13.69
CA PHE A 90 7.68 0.90 13.26
C PHE A 90 8.19 -0.39 12.63
N LEU A 91 9.51 -0.56 12.47
CA LEU A 91 10.05 -1.76 11.82
C LEU A 91 9.72 -3.04 12.61
N ASN A 92 9.99 -3.03 13.91
CA ASN A 92 9.69 -4.17 14.78
C ASN A 92 9.58 -3.74 16.27
N PRO A 93 8.59 -2.90 16.62
CA PRO A 93 8.39 -2.52 18.02
C PRO A 93 7.85 -3.70 18.84
N GLY A 94 8.09 -3.70 20.15
CA GLY A 94 7.49 -4.69 21.05
C GLY A 94 5.96 -4.64 21.07
N ASP A 95 5.41 -3.43 20.92
CA ASP A 95 3.98 -3.16 20.76
C ASP A 95 3.79 -2.02 19.74
N MET A 96 3.06 -2.30 18.65
CA MET A 96 2.85 -1.34 17.57
C MET A 96 1.89 -0.20 17.96
N ALA A 97 0.85 -0.49 18.74
CA ALA A 97 -0.09 0.54 19.15
C ALA A 97 0.60 1.56 20.08
N ASP A 98 1.44 1.08 20.99
CA ASP A 98 2.22 1.97 21.86
C ASP A 98 3.33 2.70 21.11
N ALA A 99 3.94 2.10 20.08
CA ALA A 99 4.86 2.80 19.19
C ALA A 99 4.18 3.98 18.48
N ILE A 100 2.97 3.79 17.94
CA ILE A 100 2.17 4.85 17.30
C ILE A 100 1.87 5.98 18.31
N LYS A 101 1.40 5.62 19.51
CA LYS A 101 1.12 6.60 20.58
C LYS A 101 2.38 7.37 20.99
N THR A 102 3.51 6.68 21.08
CA THR A 102 4.81 7.27 21.43
C THR A 102 5.27 8.25 20.35
N TYR A 103 5.12 7.90 19.08
CA TYR A 103 5.42 8.80 17.96
C TYR A 103 4.57 10.08 18.05
N CYS A 104 3.25 9.93 18.27
CA CYS A 104 2.33 11.07 18.39
C CYS A 104 2.73 11.98 19.56
N ARG A 105 3.05 11.40 20.73
CA ARG A 105 3.51 12.17 21.89
C ARG A 105 4.82 12.92 21.60
N ARG A 106 5.80 12.28 20.98
CA ARG A 106 7.10 12.88 20.64
C ARG A 106 6.98 14.01 19.61
N SER A 107 5.98 13.92 18.73
CA SER A 107 5.70 14.92 17.69
C SER A 107 4.68 15.97 18.12
N ASN A 108 4.31 16.03 19.41
CA ASN A 108 3.32 16.96 19.97
C ASN A 108 1.93 16.89 19.29
N GLN A 109 1.54 15.70 18.83
CA GLN A 109 0.21 15.44 18.30
C GLN A 109 -0.72 14.86 19.38
N PRO A 110 -2.05 15.01 19.25
CA PRO A 110 -2.99 14.27 20.08
C PRO A 110 -2.69 12.77 20.05
N VAL A 111 -2.61 12.15 21.22
CA VAL A 111 -2.31 10.71 21.33
C VAL A 111 -3.59 9.92 21.05
N PRO A 112 -3.55 8.86 20.21
CA PRO A 112 -4.67 7.93 20.08
C PRO A 112 -5.01 7.26 21.40
N GLU A 113 -6.27 7.37 21.82
CA GLU A 113 -6.82 6.84 23.06
C GLU A 113 -7.59 5.54 22.83
N THR A 114 -8.17 5.36 21.64
CA THR A 114 -8.94 4.16 21.27
C THR A 114 -8.25 3.34 20.19
N ASP A 115 -8.58 2.04 20.11
CA ASP A 115 -8.06 1.15 19.08
C ASP A 115 -8.44 1.64 17.67
N GLY A 116 -9.66 2.18 17.52
CA GLY A 116 -10.12 2.80 16.28
C GLY A 116 -9.27 4.01 15.88
N GLN A 117 -8.88 4.87 16.83
CA GLN A 117 -7.98 5.99 16.55
C GLN A 117 -6.57 5.53 16.15
N VAL A 118 -6.05 4.46 16.75
CA VAL A 118 -4.74 3.88 16.36
C VAL A 118 -4.80 3.37 14.91
N VAL A 119 -5.84 2.61 14.56
CA VAL A 119 -6.00 2.09 13.19
C VAL A 119 -6.27 3.23 12.21
N ARG A 120 -7.10 4.22 12.58
CA ARG A 120 -7.39 5.39 11.75
C ARG A 120 -6.12 6.18 11.43
N CYS A 121 -5.29 6.44 12.44
CA CYS A 121 -3.98 7.08 12.29
C CYS A 121 -3.09 6.30 11.31
N ALA A 122 -2.99 4.97 11.43
CA ALA A 122 -2.19 4.15 10.53
C ALA A 122 -2.70 4.22 9.08
N LEU A 123 -4.01 4.09 8.85
CA LEU A 123 -4.59 4.09 7.50
C LEU A 123 -4.47 5.44 6.80
N GLU A 124 -4.75 6.55 7.50
CA GLU A 124 -4.59 7.91 6.94
C GLU A 124 -3.12 8.22 6.64
N SER A 125 -2.21 7.84 7.54
CA SER A 125 -0.77 8.00 7.35
C SER A 125 -0.26 7.22 6.13
N LEU A 126 -0.73 5.99 5.92
CA LEU A 126 -0.41 5.20 4.74
C LEU A 126 -0.89 5.86 3.46
N ALA A 127 -2.14 6.31 3.40
CA ALA A 127 -2.69 6.97 2.22
C ALA A 127 -1.92 8.26 1.86
N LEU A 128 -1.57 9.08 2.86
CA LEU A 128 -0.74 10.27 2.64
C LEU A 128 0.68 9.90 2.20
N LYS A 129 1.26 8.83 2.76
CA LYS A 129 2.56 8.32 2.30
C LYS A 129 2.48 7.85 0.84
N TYR A 130 1.42 7.15 0.45
CA TYR A 130 1.22 6.70 -0.93
C TYR A 130 1.19 7.87 -1.90
N ARG A 131 0.50 8.96 -1.54
CA ARG A 131 0.52 10.21 -2.32
C ARG A 131 1.93 10.76 -2.48
N GLN A 132 2.69 10.89 -1.38
CA GLN A 132 4.07 11.39 -1.44
C GLN A 132 4.95 10.53 -2.35
N VAL A 133 4.80 9.20 -2.30
CA VAL A 133 5.54 8.30 -3.17
C VAL A 133 5.12 8.44 -4.62
N LEU A 134 3.81 8.55 -4.89
CA LEU A 134 3.27 8.76 -6.22
C LEU A 134 3.83 10.04 -6.85
N GLU A 135 3.72 11.17 -6.15
CA GLU A 135 4.23 12.46 -6.61
C GLU A 135 5.75 12.39 -6.88
N GLY A 136 6.49 11.69 -6.03
CA GLY A 136 7.93 11.43 -6.25
C GLY A 136 8.19 10.63 -7.53
N ILE A 137 7.43 9.56 -7.77
CA ILE A 137 7.56 8.74 -8.99
C ILE A 137 7.17 9.56 -10.24
N GLU A 138 6.09 10.33 -10.20
CA GLU A 138 5.67 11.20 -11.30
C GLU A 138 6.78 12.23 -11.61
N SER A 139 7.44 12.79 -10.58
CA SER A 139 8.55 13.72 -10.77
C SER A 139 9.79 13.10 -11.45
N LEU A 140 10.05 11.80 -11.19
CA LEU A 140 11.17 11.08 -11.78
C LEU A 140 10.90 10.65 -13.22
N THR A 141 9.66 10.30 -13.52
CA THR A 141 9.25 9.78 -14.83
C THR A 141 8.82 10.87 -15.79
N GLY A 142 8.39 12.03 -15.27
CA GLY A 142 7.76 13.09 -16.06
C GLY A 142 6.33 12.76 -16.49
N GLU A 143 5.79 11.63 -16.04
CA GLU A 143 4.50 11.11 -16.45
C GLU A 143 3.52 11.14 -15.28
N ARG A 144 2.30 11.59 -15.55
CA ARG A 144 1.22 11.58 -14.55
C ARG A 144 0.54 10.22 -14.55
N VAL A 145 0.44 9.60 -13.39
CA VAL A 145 -0.32 8.36 -13.22
C VAL A 145 -1.81 8.68 -13.23
N GLU A 146 -2.56 8.06 -14.13
CA GLU A 146 -4.00 8.30 -14.26
C GLU A 146 -4.84 7.40 -13.34
N VAL A 147 -4.41 6.16 -13.12
CA VAL A 147 -5.14 5.16 -12.34
C VAL A 147 -4.19 4.42 -11.40
N ILE A 148 -4.62 4.19 -10.16
CA ILE A 148 -3.87 3.44 -9.17
C ILE A 148 -4.48 2.03 -9.03
N HIS A 149 -3.80 1.03 -9.57
CA HIS A 149 -4.17 -0.37 -9.35
C HIS A 149 -3.64 -0.87 -7.99
N VAL A 150 -4.52 -1.23 -7.07
CA VAL A 150 -4.18 -1.83 -5.76
C VAL A 150 -4.40 -3.33 -5.81
N VAL A 151 -3.35 -4.10 -5.60
CA VAL A 151 -3.38 -5.58 -5.63
C VAL A 151 -2.90 -6.16 -4.31
N GLY A 152 -3.07 -7.47 -4.10
CA GLY A 152 -2.63 -8.13 -2.86
C GLY A 152 -3.67 -8.09 -1.74
N GLY A 153 -3.32 -8.61 -0.56
CA GLY A 153 -4.22 -8.69 0.59
C GLY A 153 -4.88 -7.36 0.99
N GLY A 154 -4.16 -6.25 0.84
CA GLY A 154 -4.64 -4.91 1.16
C GLY A 154 -5.66 -4.36 0.18
N SER A 155 -5.84 -4.97 -1.00
CA SER A 155 -6.96 -4.64 -1.90
C SER A 155 -8.34 -4.85 -1.26
N LYS A 156 -8.43 -5.67 -0.20
CA LYS A 156 -9.67 -5.92 0.57
C LYS A 156 -9.99 -4.83 1.60
N ASN A 157 -9.11 -3.85 1.81
CA ASN A 157 -9.33 -2.77 2.76
C ASN A 157 -9.95 -1.55 2.06
N ASP A 158 -11.26 -1.55 1.94
CA ASP A 158 -12.03 -0.50 1.25
C ASP A 158 -11.77 0.89 1.80
N LEU A 159 -11.59 1.02 3.12
CA LEU A 159 -11.31 2.31 3.75
C LEU A 159 -9.93 2.85 3.33
N LEU A 160 -8.90 2.00 3.31
CA LEU A 160 -7.58 2.39 2.80
C LEU A 160 -7.61 2.71 1.31
N ASN A 161 -8.34 1.92 0.51
CA ASN A 161 -8.50 2.17 -0.91
C ASN A 161 -9.15 3.53 -1.16
N GLN A 162 -10.23 3.85 -0.44
CA GLN A 162 -10.89 5.15 -0.53
C GLN A 162 -9.99 6.29 -0.05
N PHE A 163 -9.28 6.13 1.06
CA PHE A 163 -8.31 7.14 1.51
C PHE A 163 -7.20 7.35 0.49
N THR A 164 -6.75 6.29 -0.17
CA THR A 164 -5.75 6.38 -1.24
C THR A 164 -6.30 7.16 -2.44
N ALA A 165 -7.52 6.86 -2.88
CA ALA A 165 -8.19 7.59 -3.97
C ALA A 165 -8.32 9.08 -3.65
N ASN A 166 -8.77 9.39 -2.43
CA ASN A 166 -8.93 10.76 -1.94
C ASN A 166 -7.58 11.50 -1.84
N ALA A 167 -6.56 10.88 -1.24
CA ALA A 167 -5.26 11.50 -1.01
C ALA A 167 -4.51 11.75 -2.33
N CYS A 168 -4.53 10.79 -3.24
CA CYS A 168 -3.85 10.88 -4.54
C CYS A 168 -4.66 11.65 -5.58
N ALA A 169 -5.96 11.87 -5.34
CA ALA A 169 -6.90 12.42 -6.32
C ALA A 169 -6.83 11.65 -7.65
N ARG A 170 -6.90 10.32 -7.58
CA ARG A 170 -6.90 9.39 -8.71
C ARG A 170 -7.88 8.26 -8.45
N PRO A 171 -8.54 7.72 -9.50
CA PRO A 171 -9.29 6.47 -9.38
C PRO A 171 -8.38 5.36 -8.85
N VAL A 172 -8.88 4.63 -7.86
CA VAL A 172 -8.24 3.40 -7.36
C VAL A 172 -9.03 2.20 -7.88
N VAL A 173 -8.35 1.27 -8.55
CA VAL A 173 -8.94 -0.01 -8.95
C VAL A 173 -8.32 -1.10 -8.08
N ALA A 174 -9.11 -1.63 -7.16
CA ALA A 174 -8.69 -2.65 -6.22
C ALA A 174 -9.01 -4.06 -6.73
N GLY A 175 -8.02 -4.95 -6.64
CA GLY A 175 -8.08 -6.34 -7.07
C GLY A 175 -7.14 -6.65 -8.24
N PRO A 176 -6.83 -7.93 -8.48
CA PRO A 176 -7.19 -9.08 -7.65
C PRO A 176 -6.37 -9.16 -6.36
N THR A 177 -6.94 -9.80 -5.33
CA THR A 177 -6.19 -10.08 -4.09
C THR A 177 -5.03 -11.03 -4.34
N GLU A 178 -5.25 -12.09 -5.13
CA GLU A 178 -4.24 -13.13 -5.41
C GLU A 178 -3.37 -12.80 -6.63
N ALA A 179 -2.95 -11.54 -6.77
CA ALA A 179 -2.19 -11.07 -7.92
C ALA A 179 -0.85 -11.81 -8.11
N THR A 180 -0.18 -12.20 -7.02
CA THR A 180 1.06 -12.98 -7.09
C THR A 180 0.82 -14.37 -7.70
N ALA A 181 -0.22 -15.07 -7.27
CA ALA A 181 -0.55 -16.39 -7.78
C ALA A 181 -0.99 -16.32 -9.24
N LEU A 182 -1.84 -15.34 -9.58
CA LEU A 182 -2.29 -15.11 -10.96
C LEU A 182 -1.13 -14.77 -11.90
N GLY A 183 -0.25 -13.84 -11.50
CA GLY A 183 0.93 -13.48 -12.29
C GLY A 183 1.85 -14.68 -12.53
N ASN A 184 2.02 -15.54 -11.53
CA ASN A 184 2.81 -16.76 -11.67
C ASN A 184 2.22 -17.72 -12.71
N VAL A 185 0.93 -18.08 -12.56
CA VAL A 185 0.26 -19.03 -13.46
C VAL A 185 0.18 -18.49 -14.90
N LEU A 186 -0.09 -17.20 -15.07
CA LEU A 186 -0.21 -16.60 -16.40
C LEU A 186 1.14 -16.49 -17.12
N LEU A 187 2.24 -16.34 -16.40
CA LEU A 187 3.58 -16.45 -17.00
C LEU A 187 3.89 -17.88 -17.45
N GLN A 188 3.41 -18.89 -16.73
CA GLN A 188 3.53 -20.29 -17.19
C GLN A 188 2.68 -20.54 -18.44
N ALA A 189 1.44 -20.04 -18.48
CA ALA A 189 0.58 -20.13 -19.67
C ALA A 189 1.21 -19.42 -20.89
N ARG A 190 1.84 -18.26 -20.67
CA ARG A 190 2.63 -17.59 -21.70
C ARG A 190 3.81 -18.44 -22.18
N ALA A 191 4.55 -19.06 -21.28
CA ALA A 191 5.65 -19.96 -21.64
C ALA A 191 5.18 -21.20 -22.42
N ALA A 192 3.93 -21.65 -22.20
CA ALA A 192 3.29 -22.74 -22.94
C ALA A 192 2.77 -22.31 -24.32
N GLY A 193 2.74 -21.01 -24.63
CA GLY A 193 2.24 -20.46 -25.90
C GLY A 193 0.75 -20.12 -25.92
N ASP A 194 0.05 -20.24 -24.78
CA ASP A 194 -1.38 -19.93 -24.68
C ASP A 194 -1.66 -18.42 -24.61
N ILE A 195 -0.66 -17.62 -24.23
CA ILE A 195 -0.74 -16.16 -24.11
C ILE A 195 0.50 -15.56 -24.75
N GLY A 196 0.35 -14.56 -25.62
CA GLY A 196 1.43 -13.95 -26.39
C GLY A 196 2.13 -12.79 -25.68
N THR A 197 1.37 -11.89 -25.06
CA THR A 197 1.91 -10.59 -24.57
C THR A 197 1.60 -10.31 -23.10
N LEU A 198 2.39 -9.42 -22.48
CA LEU A 198 2.08 -8.90 -21.14
C LEU A 198 0.74 -8.14 -21.10
N GLY A 199 0.33 -7.53 -22.21
CA GLY A 199 -0.99 -6.93 -22.37
C GLY A 199 -2.11 -7.96 -22.24
N GLU A 200 -2.00 -9.06 -22.97
CA GLU A 200 -2.97 -10.17 -22.92
C GLU A 200 -3.03 -10.82 -21.52
N ILE A 201 -1.89 -10.96 -20.84
CA ILE A 201 -1.88 -11.40 -19.43
C ILE A 201 -2.78 -10.50 -18.58
N ARG A 202 -2.67 -9.18 -18.74
CA ARG A 202 -3.50 -8.21 -17.99
C ARG A 202 -4.96 -8.24 -18.40
N ASP A 203 -5.26 -8.51 -19.67
CA ASP A 203 -6.62 -8.70 -20.15
C ASP A 203 -7.27 -9.92 -19.50
N VAL A 204 -6.55 -11.05 -19.43
CA VAL A 204 -7.02 -12.25 -18.74
C VAL A 204 -7.28 -11.95 -17.26
N VAL A 205 -6.35 -11.28 -16.57
CA VAL A 205 -6.55 -10.88 -15.17
C VAL A 205 -7.82 -10.04 -15.00
N ARG A 206 -8.03 -9.03 -15.86
CA ARG A 206 -9.22 -8.18 -15.78
C ARG A 206 -10.51 -8.96 -16.03
N ALA A 207 -10.51 -9.87 -17.00
CA ALA A 207 -11.67 -10.68 -17.34
C ALA A 207 -11.98 -11.75 -16.28
N SER A 208 -10.98 -12.19 -15.52
CA SER A 208 -11.10 -13.27 -14.54
C SER A 208 -11.18 -12.81 -13.08
N SER A 209 -11.27 -11.51 -12.82
CA SER A 209 -11.22 -10.95 -11.47
C SER A 209 -12.38 -10.00 -11.20
N GLU A 210 -12.92 -10.05 -9.99
CA GLU A 210 -13.78 -8.99 -9.48
C GLU A 210 -12.93 -7.81 -9.04
N LEU A 211 -13.22 -6.63 -9.60
CA LEU A 211 -12.50 -5.40 -9.34
C LEU A 211 -13.47 -4.35 -8.78
N THR A 212 -13.02 -3.59 -7.80
CA THR A 212 -13.80 -2.48 -7.22
C THR A 212 -13.09 -1.15 -7.50
N THR A 213 -13.84 -0.12 -7.83
CA THR A 213 -13.32 1.23 -8.08
C THR A 213 -13.70 2.18 -6.95
N PHE A 214 -12.73 2.99 -6.51
CA PHE A 214 -12.84 4.00 -5.45
C PHE A 214 -12.37 5.37 -5.94
#